data_AF-A0A535X9W4-F1
#
_entry.id   AF-A0A535X9W4-F1
#
_cell.length_a   1.000
_cell.length_b   1.000
_cell.length_c   1.000
_cell.angle_alpha   90.00
_cell.angle_beta   90.00
_cell.angle_gamma   90.00
#
_symmetry.space_group_name_H-M   'P 1'
#
loop_
_entity.id
_entity.type
_entity.pdbx_description
1 polymer ?
#
loop_
_entity_poly.entity_id
_entity_poly.type
_entity_poly.pdbx_seq_one_letter_code
_entity_poly.pdbx_strand_id
1 'polypeptide(L)'
;MRDRLPISAGGVWMSGAANINDVLEGHVVLDLQCLDRVYLNGYVPKLQVGGQVITFLTQHLGNPVASPALVKQIGDRFSNAVRSFAEINAIPVLHLNTPDRSRWDDRKVDHVREYVDKATPPGVVAIVVAQEVQKVFMGYRRRTKQDGPQFGFDKADRRVTVYYFYCAARRLVVSPA
;
A
#
# COMPACT_ATOMS: atom_id res chain seq x y z
N MET A 1 38.15 -68.85 -22.01
CA MET A 1 37.92 -68.87 -23.46
C MET A 1 36.63 -69.64 -23.71
N ARG A 2 35.68 -69.00 -24.42
CA ARG A 2 34.32 -69.46 -24.85
C ARG A 2 33.13 -69.04 -23.96
N ASP A 3 32.48 -68.00 -24.46
CA ASP A 3 31.06 -67.67 -24.33
C ASP A 3 30.13 -68.82 -24.73
N ARG A 4 28.96 -68.93 -24.08
CA ARG A 4 27.64 -68.67 -24.71
C ARG A 4 26.46 -68.97 -23.75
N LEU A 5 25.77 -67.88 -23.37
CA LEU A 5 24.32 -67.64 -23.19
C LEU A 5 23.45 -68.62 -22.36
N PRO A 6 22.50 -68.03 -21.61
CA PRO A 6 21.11 -68.26 -21.95
C PRO A 6 20.40 -66.97 -22.38
N ILE A 7 19.55 -67.14 -23.39
CA ILE A 7 18.63 -66.12 -23.90
C ILE A 7 17.32 -66.18 -23.11
N SER A 8 16.82 -64.98 -22.79
CA SER A 8 15.43 -64.59 -22.53
C SER A 8 14.84 -64.85 -21.14
N ALA A 9 14.54 -63.77 -20.42
CA ALA A 9 13.16 -63.28 -20.34
C ALA A 9 13.11 -61.89 -19.70
N GLY A 10 12.31 -61.01 -20.30
CA GLY A 10 11.58 -59.98 -19.55
C GLY A 10 12.34 -58.72 -19.20
N GLY A 11 12.13 -57.67 -20.00
CA GLY A 11 12.53 -56.32 -19.65
C GLY A 11 12.39 -55.40 -20.83
N VAL A 12 11.16 -55.17 -21.27
CA VAL A 12 10.88 -54.01 -22.12
C VAL A 12 11.28 -52.80 -21.29
N TRP A 13 12.43 -52.19 -21.60
CA TRP A 13 12.72 -50.84 -21.14
C TRP A 13 11.78 -49.91 -21.90
N MET A 14 10.54 -49.80 -21.41
CA MET A 14 9.74 -48.64 -21.70
C MET A 14 10.48 -47.49 -21.02
N SER A 15 11.33 -46.78 -21.76
CA SER A 15 11.53 -45.37 -21.50
C SER A 15 10.18 -44.72 -21.81
N GLY A 16 9.22 -44.90 -20.90
CA GLY A 16 8.01 -44.09 -20.88
C GLY A 16 8.53 -42.66 -20.85
N ALA A 17 8.32 -41.93 -21.95
CA ALA A 17 8.56 -40.51 -21.94
C ALA A 17 7.73 -39.98 -20.77
N ALA A 18 8.40 -39.64 -19.67
CA ALA A 18 7.72 -39.06 -18.52
C ALA A 18 7.01 -37.83 -19.07
N ASN A 19 5.68 -37.85 -19.02
CA ASN A 19 4.91 -36.70 -19.43
C ASN A 19 5.33 -35.55 -18.51
N ILE A 20 5.44 -34.34 -19.04
CA ILE A 20 5.74 -33.17 -18.22
C ILE A 20 4.73 -33.06 -17.05
N ASN A 21 3.50 -33.54 -17.26
CA ASN A 21 2.47 -33.62 -16.22
C ASN A 21 2.80 -34.63 -15.11
N ASP A 22 3.44 -35.77 -15.40
CA ASP A 22 3.81 -36.78 -14.38
C ASP A 22 4.97 -36.29 -13.50
N VAL A 23 5.79 -35.36 -14.02
CA VAL A 23 6.88 -34.69 -13.27
C VAL A 23 6.35 -33.49 -12.46
N LEU A 24 5.22 -32.92 -12.88
CA LEU A 24 4.58 -31.76 -12.23
C LEU A 24 3.51 -32.19 -11.20
N GLU A 25 2.94 -33.40 -11.32
CA GLU A 25 2.07 -34.03 -10.32
C GLU A 25 2.85 -34.23 -9.01
N GLY A 26 2.56 -33.37 -8.03
CA GLY A 26 3.22 -33.33 -6.73
C GLY A 26 4.21 -32.17 -6.53
N HIS A 27 4.61 -31.45 -7.58
CA HIS A 27 5.67 -30.42 -7.51
C HIS A 27 5.21 -28.99 -7.79
N VAL A 28 3.99 -28.76 -8.30
CA VAL A 28 3.49 -27.41 -8.58
C VAL A 28 2.54 -26.96 -7.48
N VAL A 29 3.12 -26.46 -6.39
CA VAL A 29 2.39 -25.56 -5.49
C VAL A 29 2.50 -24.16 -6.10
N LEU A 30 1.44 -23.71 -6.76
CA LEU A 30 1.35 -22.33 -7.21
C LEU A 30 0.96 -21.45 -6.01
N ASP A 31 1.94 -20.74 -5.46
CA ASP A 31 1.75 -19.70 -4.45
C ASP A 31 1.72 -18.33 -5.12
N LEU A 32 0.52 -17.74 -5.24
CA LEU A 32 0.34 -16.41 -5.82
C LEU A 32 0.20 -15.36 -4.71
N GLN A 33 1.26 -14.57 -4.51
CA GLN A 33 1.19 -13.29 -3.79
C GLN A 33 0.95 -12.17 -4.80
N CYS A 34 -0.31 -11.81 -5.05
CA CYS A 34 -0.65 -10.73 -5.97
C CYS A 34 -0.94 -9.44 -5.20
N LEU A 35 -0.22 -8.35 -5.58
CA LEU A 35 -0.21 -6.97 -5.06
C LEU A 35 0.96 -6.64 -4.10
N ASP A 36 2.06 -6.09 -4.65
CA ASP A 36 3.15 -5.50 -3.85
C ASP A 36 2.77 -4.11 -3.30
N ARG A 37 2.13 -3.25 -4.12
CA ARG A 37 1.70 -1.89 -3.73
C ARG A 37 0.49 -1.41 -4.51
N VAL A 38 -0.47 -0.83 -3.81
CA VAL A 38 -1.60 -0.11 -4.40
C VAL A 38 -1.45 1.38 -4.09
N TYR A 39 -1.22 2.20 -5.13
CA TYR A 39 -1.23 3.65 -5.00
C TYR A 39 -2.63 4.18 -5.29
N LEU A 40 -3.37 4.52 -4.25
CA LEU A 40 -4.69 5.11 -4.37
C LEU A 40 -4.57 6.63 -4.52
N ASN A 41 -3.96 7.07 -5.62
CA ASN A 41 -3.95 8.48 -6.01
C ASN A 41 -5.34 8.84 -6.55
N GLY A 42 -6.25 9.21 -5.67
CA GLY A 42 -7.59 9.66 -6.05
C GLY A 42 -7.50 10.95 -6.87
N TYR A 43 -7.90 10.90 -8.14
CA TYR A 43 -8.05 12.10 -8.95
C TYR A 43 -9.40 12.76 -8.66
N VAL A 44 -9.36 13.96 -8.09
CA VAL A 44 -10.57 14.78 -7.90
C VAL A 44 -10.52 15.94 -8.90
N PRO A 45 -11.30 15.89 -10.01
CA PRO A 45 -11.21 16.91 -11.07
C PRO A 45 -11.48 18.33 -10.58
N LYS A 46 -12.34 18.46 -9.56
CA LYS A 46 -12.74 19.74 -8.96
C LYS A 46 -11.88 20.17 -7.77
N LEU A 47 -10.64 19.68 -7.64
CA LEU A 47 -9.68 20.09 -6.59
C LEU A 47 -8.25 20.21 -7.15
N GLN A 48 -8.12 20.67 -8.38
CA GLN A 48 -6.83 20.81 -9.07
C GLN A 48 -6.19 22.18 -8.88
N VAL A 49 -6.98 23.23 -8.62
CA VAL A 49 -6.51 24.62 -8.43
C VAL A 49 -7.07 25.25 -7.16
N GLY A 50 -6.40 26.29 -6.66
CA GLY A 50 -6.75 26.94 -5.38
C GLY A 50 -8.18 27.50 -5.32
N GLY A 51 -8.67 28.08 -6.42
CA GLY A 51 -10.06 28.56 -6.50
C GLY A 51 -11.09 27.44 -6.29
N GLN A 52 -10.78 26.21 -6.74
CA GLN A 52 -11.66 25.07 -6.53
C GLN A 52 -11.65 24.58 -5.07
N VAL A 53 -10.53 24.73 -4.36
CA VAL A 53 -10.49 24.48 -2.90
C VAL A 53 -11.43 25.44 -2.18
N ILE A 54 -11.44 26.71 -2.57
CA ILE A 54 -12.38 27.70 -2.02
C ILE A 54 -13.82 27.27 -2.28
N THR A 55 -14.15 26.93 -3.54
CA THR A 55 -15.48 26.42 -3.93
C THR A 55 -15.89 25.19 -3.11
N PHE A 56 -14.98 24.24 -2.91
CA PHE A 56 -15.25 23.05 -2.11
C PHE A 56 -15.55 23.40 -0.64
N LEU A 57 -14.75 24.27 -0.02
CA LEU A 57 -14.94 24.65 1.38
C LEU A 57 -16.23 25.47 1.59
N THR A 58 -16.58 26.36 0.67
CA THR A 58 -17.74 27.25 0.85
C THR A 58 -19.03 26.69 0.27
N GLN A 59 -19.02 26.22 -0.98
CA GLN A 59 -20.25 25.78 -1.66
C GLN A 59 -20.58 24.32 -1.37
N HIS A 60 -19.59 23.43 -1.35
CA HIS A 60 -19.85 22.01 -1.10
C HIS A 60 -19.99 21.70 0.39
N LEU A 61 -19.10 22.25 1.23
CA LEU A 61 -19.17 22.06 2.68
C LEU A 61 -20.02 23.14 3.41
N GLY A 62 -20.51 24.15 2.70
CA GLY A 62 -21.41 25.17 3.26
C GLY A 62 -20.77 26.18 4.21
N ASN A 63 -19.43 26.26 4.29
CA ASN A 63 -18.79 27.17 5.22
C ASN A 63 -18.88 28.63 4.75
N PRO A 64 -19.08 29.59 5.66
CA PRO A 64 -19.20 31.01 5.28
C PRO A 64 -17.89 31.57 4.71
N VAL A 65 -16.74 31.02 5.12
CA VAL A 65 -15.41 31.45 4.66
C VAL A 65 -14.52 30.24 4.45
N ALA A 66 -13.73 30.23 3.36
CA ALA A 66 -12.73 29.20 3.06
C ALA A 66 -11.47 29.33 3.92
N SER A 67 -11.62 29.27 5.25
CA SER A 67 -10.49 29.36 6.18
C SER A 67 -9.57 28.13 6.06
N PRO A 68 -8.24 28.30 6.05
CA PRO A 68 -7.28 27.19 6.09
C PRO A 68 -7.45 26.29 7.32
N ALA A 69 -8.04 26.79 8.41
CA ALA A 69 -8.37 26.01 9.59
C ALA A 69 -9.32 24.83 9.28
N LEU A 70 -10.21 24.97 8.29
CA LEU A 70 -11.11 23.90 7.87
C LEU A 70 -10.34 22.72 7.26
N VAL A 71 -9.29 23.00 6.48
CA VAL A 71 -8.42 21.97 5.91
C VAL A 71 -7.68 21.23 7.02
N LYS A 72 -7.20 21.96 8.04
CA LYS A 72 -6.60 21.35 9.23
C LYS A 72 -7.57 20.42 9.95
N GLN A 73 -8.81 20.85 10.19
CA GLN A 73 -9.83 20.02 10.83
C GLN A 73 -10.13 18.73 10.05
N ILE A 74 -10.19 18.80 8.72
CA ILE A 74 -10.35 17.62 7.86
C ILE A 74 -9.17 16.66 8.03
N GLY A 75 -7.94 17.19 8.00
CA GLY A 75 -6.72 16.41 8.20
C GLY A 75 -6.64 15.78 9.60
N ASP A 76 -6.97 16.54 10.65
CA ASP A 76 -6.99 16.06 12.04
C ASP A 76 -8.02 14.94 12.20
N ARG A 77 -9.22 15.09 11.63
CA ARG A 77 -10.26 14.06 11.64
C ARG A 77 -9.78 12.78 10.97
N PHE A 78 -9.10 12.88 9.83
CA PHE A 78 -8.50 11.72 9.16
C PHE A 78 -7.46 11.03 10.05
N SER A 79 -6.49 11.77 10.57
CA SER A 79 -5.45 11.23 11.47
C SER A 79 -6.04 10.57 12.72
N ASN A 80 -7.09 11.15 13.30
CA ASN A 80 -7.81 10.57 14.43
C ASN A 80 -8.56 9.30 14.03
N ALA A 81 -9.21 9.27 12.87
CA ALA A 81 -9.89 8.07 12.37
C ALA A 81 -8.90 6.93 12.12
N VAL A 82 -7.70 7.21 11.60
CA VAL A 82 -6.63 6.21 11.45
C VAL A 82 -6.17 5.67 12.81
N ARG A 83 -5.99 6.56 13.79
CA ARG A 83 -5.62 6.16 15.16
C ARG A 83 -6.69 5.27 15.78
N SER A 84 -7.95 5.67 15.74
CA SER A 84 -9.07 4.88 16.26
C SER A 84 -9.23 3.55 15.53
N PHE A 85 -9.06 3.54 14.20
CA PHE A 85 -9.06 2.30 13.43
C PHE A 85 -7.95 1.34 13.89
N ALA A 86 -6.73 1.85 14.11
CA ALA A 86 -5.63 1.04 14.59
C ALA A 86 -5.89 0.49 15.99
N GLU A 87 -6.39 1.33 16.91
CA GLU A 87 -6.72 0.95 18.28
C GLU A 87 -7.82 -0.13 18.33
N ILE A 88 -8.92 0.07 17.61
CA ILE A 88 -10.06 -0.87 17.57
C ILE A 88 -9.65 -2.24 17.03
N ASN A 89 -8.74 -2.28 16.06
CA ASN A 89 -8.32 -3.52 15.40
C ASN A 89 -6.99 -4.07 15.94
N ALA A 90 -6.45 -3.49 17.01
CA ALA A 90 -5.14 -3.83 17.59
C ALA A 90 -4.00 -3.86 16.54
N ILE A 91 -4.03 -2.92 15.59
CA ILE A 91 -3.04 -2.83 14.52
C ILE A 91 -1.83 -2.01 15.02
N PRO A 92 -0.61 -2.54 14.89
CA PRO A 92 0.60 -1.80 15.25
C PRO A 92 0.81 -0.60 14.33
N VAL A 93 1.05 0.57 14.94
CA VAL A 93 1.39 1.82 14.25
C VAL A 93 2.88 2.09 14.43
N LEU A 94 3.64 1.88 13.36
CA LEU A 94 5.10 2.04 13.34
C LEU A 94 5.46 3.45 12.89
N HIS A 95 6.16 4.19 13.73
CA HIS A 95 6.68 5.51 13.39
C HIS A 95 8.10 5.36 12.87
N LEU A 96 8.27 5.52 11.56
CA LEU A 96 9.59 5.51 10.95
C LEU A 96 10.13 6.94 10.84
N ASN A 97 11.39 7.10 11.22
CA ASN A 97 12.12 8.33 11.00
C ASN A 97 12.36 8.55 9.50
N THR A 98 12.85 9.74 9.15
CA THR A 98 13.25 10.03 7.77
C THR A 98 14.19 8.92 7.29
N PRO A 99 13.86 8.19 6.21
CA PRO A 99 14.76 7.17 5.71
C PRO A 99 16.06 7.84 5.29
N ASP A 100 17.18 7.30 5.75
CA ASP A 100 18.49 7.71 5.27
C ASP A 100 18.60 7.29 3.80
N ARG A 101 18.40 8.25 2.89
CA ARG A 101 18.41 7.98 1.44
C ARG A 101 19.79 7.65 0.88
N SER A 102 20.85 7.74 1.70
CA SER A 102 22.18 7.21 1.34
C SER A 102 22.26 5.69 1.49
N ARG A 103 21.32 5.09 2.21
CA ARG A 103 21.19 3.67 2.49
C ARG A 103 20.03 3.06 1.71
N TRP A 104 20.34 2.18 0.76
CA TRP A 104 19.35 1.44 -0.01
C TRP A 104 18.72 0.28 0.78
N ASP A 105 19.35 -0.10 1.90
CA ASP A 105 19.00 -1.22 2.78
C ASP A 105 17.90 -0.91 3.81
N ASP A 106 17.56 0.36 4.07
CA ASP A 106 16.51 0.74 5.03
C ASP A 106 15.14 0.90 4.36
N ARG A 107 14.61 -0.20 3.81
CA ARG A 107 13.29 -0.15 3.16
C ARG A 107 12.19 -0.24 4.21
N LYS A 108 11.19 0.63 4.10
CA LYS A 108 9.98 0.60 4.95
C LYS A 108 9.32 -0.79 5.07
N VAL A 109 9.41 -1.61 4.02
CA VAL A 109 8.85 -2.98 4.01
C VAL A 109 9.57 -3.92 4.97
N ASP A 110 10.88 -3.73 5.20
CA ASP A 110 11.65 -4.61 6.07
C ASP A 110 11.22 -4.47 7.53
N HIS A 111 10.75 -3.28 7.93
CA HIS A 111 10.15 -3.03 9.25
C HIS A 111 8.79 -3.69 9.46
N VAL A 112 8.12 -4.11 8.37
CA VAL A 112 6.74 -4.61 8.40
C VAL A 112 6.65 -6.10 8.06
N ARG A 113 7.72 -6.68 7.52
CA ARG A 113 7.75 -8.08 7.05
C ARG A 113 7.28 -9.07 8.11
N GLU A 114 7.73 -8.93 9.35
CA GLU A 114 7.31 -9.80 10.45
C GLU A 114 5.79 -9.78 10.69
N TYR A 115 5.15 -8.61 10.57
CA TYR A 115 3.71 -8.47 10.76
C TYR A 115 2.92 -9.08 9.60
N VAL A 116 3.43 -8.96 8.37
CA VAL A 116 2.84 -9.58 7.18
C VAL A 116 2.94 -11.09 7.25
N ASP A 117 4.10 -11.63 7.61
CA ASP A 117 4.36 -13.07 7.64
C ASP A 117 3.51 -13.81 8.69
N LYS A 118 3.16 -13.13 9.79
CA LYS A 118 2.35 -13.69 10.89
C LYS A 118 0.82 -13.55 10.68
N ALA A 119 0.38 -12.90 9.61
CA ALA A 119 -1.01 -12.50 9.44
C ALA A 119 -1.96 -13.67 9.13
N THR A 120 -2.96 -13.88 9.99
CA THR A 120 -4.03 -14.88 9.84
C THR A 120 -5.30 -14.33 10.52
N PRO A 121 -6.00 -13.35 9.94
CA PRO A 121 -6.65 -13.44 8.62
C PRO A 121 -6.32 -12.25 7.68
N PRO A 122 -6.89 -12.17 6.45
CA PRO A 122 -6.69 -11.03 5.56
C PRO A 122 -7.13 -9.71 6.18
N GLY A 123 -6.36 -8.64 5.97
CA GLY A 123 -6.64 -7.33 6.53
C GLY A 123 -5.41 -6.45 6.63
N VAL A 124 -5.56 -5.28 7.26
CA VAL A 124 -4.44 -4.40 7.58
C VAL A 124 -3.67 -4.99 8.75
N VAL A 125 -2.37 -5.24 8.57
CA VAL A 125 -1.50 -5.91 9.55
C VAL A 125 -0.56 -4.95 10.27
N ALA A 126 -0.27 -3.81 9.65
CA ALA A 126 0.51 -2.74 10.24
C ALA A 126 0.23 -1.42 9.51
N ILE A 127 0.41 -0.32 10.22
CA ILE A 127 0.37 1.03 9.65
C ILE A 127 1.72 1.68 9.88
N VAL A 128 2.39 2.07 8.80
CA VAL A 128 3.64 2.85 8.91
C VAL A 128 3.32 4.33 8.74
N VAL A 129 3.73 5.12 9.72
CA VAL A 129 3.66 6.57 9.70
C VAL A 129 5.03 7.10 9.33
N ALA A 130 5.09 7.87 8.24
CA ALA A 130 6.32 8.50 7.77
C ALA A 130 6.08 9.98 7.45
N GLN A 131 7.17 10.75 7.42
CA GLN A 131 7.16 12.15 6.99
C GLN A 131 7.74 12.26 5.59
N GLU A 132 6.91 12.56 4.60
CA GLU A 132 7.30 12.65 3.19
C GLU A 132 7.01 14.04 2.62
N VAL A 133 7.78 14.45 1.61
CA VAL A 133 7.49 15.71 0.90
C VAL A 133 6.42 15.45 -0.15
N GLN A 134 5.33 16.20 -0.09
CA GLN A 134 4.21 16.12 -1.03
C GLN A 134 3.80 17.51 -1.49
N LYS A 135 3.26 17.59 -2.70
CA LYS A 135 2.71 18.83 -3.26
C LYS A 135 1.29 19.03 -2.77
N VAL A 136 1.07 19.95 -1.85
CA VAL A 136 -0.20 20.18 -1.16
C VAL A 136 -0.69 21.61 -1.31
N PHE A 137 -1.98 21.85 -1.09
CA PHE A 137 -2.52 23.21 -1.00
C PHE A 137 -2.18 23.85 0.35
N MET A 138 -1.58 25.03 0.30
CA MET A 138 -1.31 25.87 1.44
C MET A 138 -2.20 27.10 1.40
N GLY A 139 -2.99 27.27 2.45
CA GLY A 139 -3.84 28.44 2.62
C GLY A 139 -3.03 29.65 3.08
N TYR A 140 -3.34 30.82 2.54
CA TYR A 140 -2.77 32.10 2.96
C TYR A 140 -3.87 33.16 3.04
N ARG A 141 -3.64 34.18 3.88
CA ARG A 141 -4.55 35.32 3.95
C ARG A 141 -4.27 36.26 2.78
N ARG A 142 -5.31 36.58 2.00
CA ARG A 142 -5.20 37.56 0.90
C ARG A 142 -5.11 38.96 1.48
N ARG A 143 -4.25 39.78 0.88
CA ARG A 143 -4.23 41.22 1.14
C ARG A 143 -5.32 41.87 0.31
N THR A 144 -6.37 42.37 0.95
CA THR A 144 -7.52 43.00 0.32
C THR A 144 -7.85 44.33 1.00
N LYS A 145 -8.48 45.25 0.26
CA LYS A 145 -9.04 46.51 0.78
C LYS A 145 -10.49 46.33 1.26
N GLN A 146 -11.11 45.20 0.97
CA GLN A 146 -12.46 44.86 1.43
C GLN A 146 -12.44 44.43 2.89
N ASP A 147 -13.55 44.70 3.58
CA ASP A 147 -13.71 44.32 4.98
C ASP A 147 -13.92 42.80 5.12
N GLY A 148 -13.32 42.20 6.16
CA GLY A 148 -13.40 40.76 6.46
C GLY A 148 -12.24 39.87 5.93
N PRO A 149 -12.08 38.66 6.50
CA PRO A 149 -10.98 37.76 6.18
C PRO A 149 -11.19 37.05 4.82
N GLN A 150 -10.24 37.25 3.90
CA GLN A 150 -10.20 36.52 2.62
C GLN A 150 -8.97 35.62 2.56
N PHE A 151 -9.14 34.41 2.02
CA PHE A 151 -8.08 33.41 1.92
C PHE A 151 -7.89 32.94 0.48
N GLY A 152 -6.65 32.60 0.15
CA GLY A 152 -6.24 31.96 -1.10
C GLY A 152 -5.53 30.66 -0.80
N PHE A 153 -5.36 29.82 -1.83
CA PHE A 153 -4.68 28.54 -1.71
C PHE A 153 -3.74 28.33 -2.90
N ASP A 154 -2.47 28.04 -2.64
CA ASP A 154 -1.48 27.72 -3.66
C ASP A 154 -0.83 26.36 -3.39
N LYS A 155 -0.37 25.69 -4.44
CA LYS A 155 0.35 24.42 -4.28
C LYS A 155 1.79 24.70 -3.85
N ALA A 156 2.22 24.02 -2.79
CA ALA A 156 3.60 24.08 -2.31
C ALA A 156 4.06 22.70 -1.88
N ASP A 157 5.35 22.43 -2.03
CA ASP A 157 5.96 21.23 -1.49
C ASP A 157 6.07 21.38 0.03
N ARG A 158 5.47 20.43 0.75
CA ARG A 158 5.46 20.40 2.21
C ARG A 158 5.74 19.02 2.69
N ARG A 159 6.42 18.95 3.84
CA ARG A 159 6.60 17.72 4.57
C ARG A 159 5.29 17.41 5.30
N VAL A 160 4.69 16.27 4.96
CA VAL A 160 3.41 15.83 5.49
C VAL A 160 3.52 14.42 6.06
N THR A 161 2.67 14.13 7.03
CA THR A 161 2.48 12.78 7.54
C THR A 161 1.80 11.93 6.47
N VAL A 162 2.43 10.83 6.09
CA VAL A 162 1.88 9.81 5.18
C VAL A 162 1.68 8.52 5.96
N TYR A 163 0.50 7.92 5.77
CA TYR A 163 0.14 6.64 6.35
C TYR A 163 0.21 5.56 5.27
N TYR A 164 1.07 4.57 5.46
CA TYR A 164 1.14 3.38 4.62
C TYR A 164 0.43 2.24 5.33
N PHE A 165 -0.65 1.76 4.72
CA PHE A 165 -1.41 0.61 5.21
C PHE A 165 -0.83 -0.64 4.56
N TYR A 166 -0.23 -1.51 5.38
CA TYR A 166 0.24 -2.80 4.91
C TYR A 166 -0.87 -3.81 5.10
N CYS A 167 -1.30 -4.41 4.01
CA CYS A 167 -2.38 -5.39 3.99
C CYS A 167 -1.81 -6.77 3.71
N ALA A 168 -2.26 -7.77 4.46
CA ALA A 168 -2.08 -9.17 4.09
C ALA A 168 -3.35 -9.68 3.41
N ALA A 169 -3.17 -10.41 2.31
CA ALA A 169 -4.24 -11.11 1.60
C ALA A 169 -4.15 -12.61 1.88
N ARG A 170 -5.25 -13.33 1.62
CA ARG A 170 -5.27 -14.78 1.77
C ARG A 170 -4.28 -15.40 0.79
N ARG A 171 -3.31 -16.15 1.31
CA ARG A 171 -2.40 -16.96 0.50
C ARG A 171 -3.20 -18.11 -0.11
N LEU A 172 -3.32 -18.13 -1.44
CA LEU A 172 -3.92 -19.24 -2.17
C LEU A 172 -2.83 -20.26 -2.44
N VAL A 173 -2.88 -21.36 -1.70
CA VAL A 173 -2.03 -22.54 -1.95
C VAL A 173 -2.89 -23.52 -2.74
N VAL A 174 -2.65 -23.63 -4.04
CA VAL A 174 -3.23 -24.71 -4.84
C VAL A 174 -2.34 -25.93 -4.64
N SER A 175 -2.81 -26.89 -3.84
CA SER A 175 -2.15 -28.20 -3.73
C SER A 175 -2.55 -29.05 -4.93
N PRO A 176 -1.62 -29.79 -5.56
CA PRO A 176 -2.02 -30.84 -6.50
C PRO A 176 -2.86 -31.88 -5.74
N ALA A 177 -3.90 -32.39 -6.41
CA ALA A 177 -4.78 -33.45 -5.91
C ALA A 177 -4.09 -34.81 -6.01
#